data_AF-A0A164P5E1-F1
#
_entry.id   AF-A0A164P5E1-F1
#
_cell.length_a   1.000
_cell.length_b   1.000
_cell.length_c   1.000
_cell.angle_alpha   90.00
_cell.angle_beta   90.00
_cell.angle_gamma   90.00
#
_symmetry.space_group_name_H-M   'P 1'
#
loop_
_entity.id
_entity.type
_entity.pdbx_description
1 polymer ?
#
loop_
_entity_poly.entity_id
_entity_poly.type
_entity_poly.pdbx_seq_one_letter_code
_entity_poly.pdbx_strand_id
1 'polypeptide(L)'
;MPDNTNSATAQSSKSTDEQKDTKDGKDAPPVAQSQISMRCLIVTQDASIIIGKGGSHVNEIREKSGAKVAVSESIPGNPERILNVSGPLDAVSKAFGLIVRRINDEPFDVPSVPGSRAVTIKFMIPNSRMGSVIGRQGTKIKEIQDASGARLNASEGMLPGSTERVLSVAGVADAIHIATYYIGNILIEANERAPHSSTHSSYRPSSSASSSSSSRPRPSSYSTPYTPHSHGPPAQLQEQKIYIPNDLVGCIIGKGGSKINELRHLSVCNIKIMEPGAQNNAGGPENERLVVITGQPANIQMAVSMLYHRLEQEKQKQLSQTGTSSASHVR
;
A
#
# COMPACT_ATOMS: atom_id res chain seq x y z
N MET A 1 14.09 24.84 -72.44
CA MET A 1 13.65 23.46 -72.70
C MET A 1 14.27 23.03 -74.02
N PRO A 2 14.90 21.85 -74.15
CA PRO A 2 15.20 20.82 -73.15
C PRO A 2 16.69 20.41 -73.20
N ASP A 3 17.16 19.30 -72.62
CA ASP A 3 17.07 18.73 -71.27
C ASP A 3 17.90 17.42 -71.34
N ASN A 4 18.57 17.14 -70.24
CA ASN A 4 18.99 15.84 -69.73
C ASN A 4 19.85 14.85 -70.55
N THR A 5 21.11 14.81 -70.11
CA THR A 5 21.95 13.62 -69.89
C THR A 5 21.23 12.43 -69.25
N ASN A 6 21.45 11.23 -69.78
CA ASN A 6 21.33 10.00 -68.99
C ASN A 6 22.45 9.00 -69.34
N SER A 7 23.05 8.45 -68.29
CA SER A 7 24.27 7.65 -68.26
C SER A 7 24.02 6.14 -68.48
N ALA A 8 24.88 5.51 -69.29
CA ALA A 8 25.05 4.07 -69.42
C ALA A 8 25.81 3.47 -68.20
N THR A 9 25.37 2.34 -67.61
CA THR A 9 25.81 0.92 -67.84
C THR A 9 27.31 0.72 -67.50
N ALA A 10 27.80 -0.25 -66.71
CA ALA A 10 27.52 -1.69 -66.58
C ALA A 10 28.26 -2.24 -65.30
N GLN A 11 27.69 -3.16 -64.51
CA GLN A 11 27.85 -4.64 -64.54
C GLN A 11 28.91 -5.25 -63.59
N SER A 12 28.49 -6.35 -62.94
CA SER A 12 29.19 -7.62 -62.62
C SER A 12 28.90 -8.03 -61.16
N SER A 13 28.45 -9.22 -60.75
CA SER A 13 28.39 -10.56 -61.36
C SER A 13 27.43 -11.48 -60.56
N LYS A 14 26.77 -12.41 -61.28
CA LYS A 14 26.30 -13.79 -60.92
C LYS A 14 26.85 -14.40 -59.61
N SER A 15 26.26 -15.38 -58.92
CA SER A 15 24.95 -16.08 -58.81
C SER A 15 25.16 -17.32 -57.91
N THR A 16 24.07 -17.82 -57.29
CA THR A 16 23.76 -19.22 -56.87
C THR A 16 23.86 -19.59 -55.39
N ASP A 17 22.73 -20.11 -54.90
CA ASP A 17 22.40 -20.84 -53.67
C ASP A 17 23.53 -21.54 -52.93
N GLU A 18 23.52 -21.40 -51.60
CA GLU A 18 23.74 -22.53 -50.69
C GLU A 18 23.07 -22.27 -49.34
N GLN A 19 22.21 -23.21 -48.96
CA GLN A 19 21.52 -23.30 -47.68
C GLN A 19 22.50 -23.82 -46.63
N LYS A 20 22.72 -23.08 -45.54
CA LYS A 20 23.42 -23.61 -44.36
C LYS A 20 22.87 -23.05 -43.05
N ASP A 21 22.17 -23.93 -42.34
CA ASP A 21 21.97 -23.91 -40.90
C ASP A 21 23.25 -23.55 -40.13
N THR A 22 23.19 -22.50 -39.32
CA THR A 22 23.99 -22.39 -38.09
C THR A 22 23.22 -21.61 -37.01
N LYS A 23 22.59 -22.39 -36.12
CA LYS A 23 22.68 -22.35 -34.66
C LYS A 23 22.48 -21.00 -33.94
N ASP A 24 21.35 -20.95 -33.25
CA ASP A 24 21.23 -20.62 -31.82
C ASP A 24 22.08 -19.45 -31.32
N GLY A 25 21.70 -18.24 -31.71
CA GLY A 25 21.82 -17.10 -30.80
C GLY A 25 20.81 -17.30 -29.69
N LYS A 26 21.20 -18.01 -28.62
CA LYS A 26 20.41 -18.07 -27.38
C LYS A 26 20.07 -16.64 -26.98
N ASP A 27 18.80 -16.29 -27.16
CA ASP A 27 18.15 -15.21 -26.45
C ASP A 27 18.66 -15.23 -25.02
N ALA A 28 19.35 -14.16 -24.62
CA ALA A 28 19.46 -13.86 -23.22
C ALA A 28 18.01 -13.87 -22.69
N PRO A 29 17.72 -14.60 -21.60
CA PRO A 29 16.37 -14.59 -21.05
C PRO A 29 15.93 -13.14 -20.89
N PRO A 30 14.68 -12.77 -21.24
CA PRO A 30 14.21 -11.40 -21.06
C PRO A 30 14.50 -11.05 -19.61
N VAL A 31 15.36 -10.05 -19.42
CA VAL A 31 15.70 -9.53 -18.09
C VAL A 31 14.35 -9.32 -17.42
N ALA A 32 14.07 -10.06 -16.35
CA ALA A 32 12.77 -10.02 -15.71
C ALA A 32 12.57 -8.61 -15.18
N GLN A 33 11.98 -7.73 -15.99
CA GLN A 33 11.76 -6.34 -15.64
C GLN A 33 10.77 -6.34 -14.49
N SER A 34 11.23 -5.89 -13.33
CA SER A 34 10.40 -5.84 -12.12
C SER A 34 9.15 -5.03 -12.40
N GLN A 35 8.01 -5.72 -12.47
CA GLN A 35 6.71 -5.09 -12.67
C GLN A 35 6.27 -4.44 -11.37
N ILE A 36 5.72 -3.23 -11.48
CA ILE A 36 5.11 -2.51 -10.36
C ILE A 36 3.74 -1.99 -10.77
N SER A 37 2.82 -1.97 -9.79
CA SER A 37 1.53 -1.29 -9.89
C SER A 37 1.47 -0.20 -8.85
N MET A 38 1.26 1.04 -9.28
CA MET A 38 1.11 2.20 -8.43
C MET A 38 -0.30 2.77 -8.57
N ARG A 39 -0.89 3.13 -7.43
CA ARG A 39 -2.22 3.74 -7.36
C ARG A 39 -2.10 5.14 -6.80
N CYS A 40 -2.88 6.07 -7.34
CA CYS A 40 -3.01 7.40 -6.77
C CYS A 40 -4.45 7.90 -6.80
N LEU A 41 -4.73 8.85 -5.90
CA LEU A 41 -5.97 9.58 -5.85
C LEU A 41 -5.87 10.78 -6.78
N ILE A 42 -6.87 10.94 -7.64
CA ILE A 42 -7.01 12.07 -8.56
C ILE A 42 -8.40 12.67 -8.44
N VAL A 43 -8.55 13.96 -8.74
CA VAL A 43 -9.86 14.60 -8.76
C VAL A 43 -10.61 14.19 -10.03
N THR A 44 -11.94 14.15 -9.98
CA THR A 44 -12.80 13.79 -11.12
C THR A 44 -12.57 14.68 -12.33
N GLN A 45 -12.21 15.96 -12.11
CA GLN A 45 -11.82 16.88 -13.17
C GLN A 45 -10.54 16.41 -13.89
N ASP A 46 -9.46 16.14 -13.15
CA ASP A 46 -8.20 15.64 -13.71
C ASP A 46 -8.42 14.30 -14.43
N ALA A 47 -9.24 13.42 -13.86
CA ALA A 47 -9.58 12.15 -14.48
C ALA A 47 -10.22 12.32 -15.86
N SER A 48 -11.05 13.35 -16.04
CA SER A 48 -11.67 13.66 -17.34
C SER A 48 -10.64 14.11 -18.37
N ILE A 49 -9.65 14.90 -17.95
CA ILE A 49 -8.54 15.36 -18.79
C ILE A 49 -7.63 14.17 -19.17
N ILE A 50 -7.32 13.29 -18.22
CA ILE A 50 -6.48 12.11 -18.44
C ILE A 50 -7.13 11.13 -19.41
N ILE A 51 -8.45 10.92 -19.31
CA ILE A 51 -9.17 10.00 -20.20
C ILE A 51 -9.31 10.62 -21.60
N GLY A 52 -9.73 11.88 -21.68
CA GLY A 52 -10.02 12.55 -22.95
C GLY A 52 -11.27 12.01 -23.65
N LYS A 53 -11.72 12.70 -24.71
CA LYS A 53 -12.89 12.28 -25.50
C LYS A 53 -12.63 10.90 -26.13
N GLY A 54 -13.53 9.94 -25.90
CA GLY A 54 -13.39 8.57 -26.42
C GLY A 54 -12.17 7.80 -25.89
N GLY A 55 -11.54 8.25 -24.80
CA GLY A 55 -10.31 7.63 -24.30
C GLY A 55 -9.04 8.02 -25.07
N SER A 56 -9.10 9.02 -25.95
CA SER A 56 -7.97 9.41 -26.81
C SER A 56 -6.70 9.73 -26.01
N HIS A 57 -6.80 10.48 -24.91
CA HIS A 57 -5.63 10.90 -24.14
C HIS A 57 -5.02 9.73 -23.37
N VAL A 58 -5.85 8.91 -22.73
CA VAL A 58 -5.34 7.76 -21.96
C VAL A 58 -4.71 6.71 -22.88
N ASN A 59 -5.23 6.55 -24.11
CA ASN A 59 -4.65 5.66 -25.10
C ASN A 59 -3.27 6.15 -25.57
N GLU A 60 -3.12 7.44 -25.83
CA GLU A 60 -1.82 8.02 -26.19
C GLU A 60 -0.80 7.93 -25.04
N ILE A 61 -1.23 8.14 -23.79
CA ILE A 61 -0.37 7.95 -22.61
C ILE A 61 0.09 6.49 -22.54
N ARG A 62 -0.81 5.52 -22.76
CA ARG A 62 -0.46 4.09 -22.78
C ARG A 62 0.54 3.77 -23.89
N GLU A 63 0.33 4.30 -25.08
CA GLU A 63 1.21 4.10 -26.24
C GLU A 63 2.62 4.68 -26.01
N LYS A 64 2.70 5.95 -25.57
CA LYS A 64 3.99 6.63 -25.34
C LYS A 64 4.74 6.11 -24.12
N SER A 65 4.04 5.66 -23.07
CA SER A 65 4.66 5.15 -21.85
C SER A 65 4.96 3.65 -21.88
N GLY A 66 4.18 2.85 -22.62
CA GLY A 66 4.21 1.39 -22.51
C GLY A 66 3.58 0.85 -21.22
N ALA A 67 2.96 1.71 -20.40
CA ALA A 67 2.30 1.31 -19.15
C ALA A 67 0.82 1.04 -19.35
N LYS A 68 0.27 0.15 -18.53
CA LYS A 68 -1.17 -0.05 -18.41
C LYS A 68 -1.75 0.98 -17.44
N VAL A 69 -2.52 1.91 -17.98
CA VAL A 69 -3.19 2.99 -17.23
C VAL A 69 -4.69 2.70 -17.16
N ALA A 70 -5.29 2.71 -15.96
CA ALA A 70 -6.73 2.51 -15.76
C ALA A 70 -7.26 3.50 -14.71
N VAL A 71 -8.46 4.04 -14.93
CA VAL A 71 -9.11 4.97 -14.01
C VAL A 71 -10.40 4.32 -13.49
N SER A 72 -10.63 4.37 -12.18
CA SER A 72 -11.86 3.85 -11.57
C SER A 72 -13.08 4.60 -12.08
N GLU A 73 -14.25 3.97 -12.01
CA GLU A 73 -15.52 4.64 -12.28
C GLU A 73 -15.73 5.85 -11.35
N SER A 74 -16.50 6.83 -11.81
CA SER A 74 -16.86 7.98 -10.99
C SER A 74 -18.01 7.58 -10.06
N ILE A 75 -17.85 7.87 -8.77
CA ILE A 75 -18.88 7.61 -7.75
C ILE A 75 -19.61 8.93 -7.48
N PRO A 76 -20.95 9.00 -7.64
CA PRO A 76 -21.70 10.21 -7.34
C PRO A 76 -21.44 10.74 -5.94
N GLY A 77 -21.17 12.04 -5.81
CA GLY A 77 -20.87 12.68 -4.52
C GLY A 77 -19.43 12.52 -4.03
N ASN A 78 -18.59 11.70 -4.67
CA ASN A 78 -17.17 11.62 -4.36
C ASN A 78 -16.35 12.38 -5.41
N PRO A 79 -15.61 13.45 -5.03
CA PRO A 79 -14.78 14.20 -5.97
C PRO A 79 -13.52 13.45 -6.39
N GLU A 80 -13.10 12.41 -5.66
CA GLU A 80 -11.87 11.66 -5.91
C GLU A 80 -12.13 10.33 -6.66
N ARG A 81 -11.19 9.96 -7.52
CA ARG A 81 -11.14 8.70 -8.28
C ARG A 81 -9.76 8.08 -8.13
N ILE A 82 -9.68 6.77 -8.38
CA ILE A 82 -8.43 6.02 -8.30
C ILE A 82 -7.85 5.86 -9.70
N LEU A 83 -6.63 6.33 -9.89
CA LEU A 83 -5.81 6.06 -11.07
C LEU A 83 -4.85 4.92 -10.74
N ASN A 84 -4.88 3.86 -11.54
CA ASN A 84 -3.98 2.72 -11.45
C ASN A 84 -3.05 2.69 -12.66
N VAL A 85 -1.75 2.64 -12.41
CA VAL A 85 -0.70 2.56 -13.44
C VAL A 85 0.17 1.36 -13.13
N SER A 86 0.29 0.43 -14.07
CA SER A 86 1.06 -0.81 -13.90
C SER A 86 1.92 -1.13 -15.11
N GLY A 87 3.11 -1.68 -14.87
CA GLY A 87 4.06 -2.08 -15.91
C GLY A 87 5.49 -2.11 -15.38
N PRO A 88 6.50 -2.13 -16.27
CA PRO A 88 7.89 -1.89 -15.91
C PRO A 88 8.04 -0.53 -15.20
N LEU A 89 8.98 -0.42 -14.26
CA LEU A 89 9.20 0.81 -13.49
C LEU A 89 9.38 2.04 -14.38
N ASP A 90 10.20 1.94 -15.43
CA ASP A 90 10.45 3.02 -16.39
C ASP A 90 9.18 3.47 -17.12
N ALA A 91 8.31 2.51 -17.47
CA ALA A 91 7.05 2.79 -18.13
C ALA A 91 6.09 3.50 -17.17
N VAL A 92 6.02 3.04 -15.91
CA VAL A 92 5.18 3.63 -14.87
C VAL A 92 5.62 5.06 -14.56
N SER A 93 6.91 5.30 -14.33
CA SER A 93 7.44 6.65 -14.04
C SER A 93 7.20 7.61 -15.21
N LYS A 94 7.42 7.15 -16.45
CA LYS A 94 7.13 7.93 -17.66
C LYS A 94 5.65 8.25 -17.79
N ALA A 95 4.76 7.31 -17.51
CA ALA A 95 3.31 7.54 -17.55
C ALA A 95 2.88 8.66 -16.60
N PHE A 96 3.39 8.70 -15.37
CA PHE A 96 3.07 9.78 -14.42
C PHE A 96 3.56 11.16 -14.89
N GLY A 97 4.74 11.23 -15.51
CA GLY A 97 5.21 12.47 -16.15
C GLY A 97 4.30 12.95 -17.28
N LEU A 98 3.86 12.04 -18.16
CA LEU A 98 2.92 12.35 -19.24
C LEU A 98 1.53 12.76 -18.72
N ILE A 99 1.06 12.14 -17.65
CA ILE A 99 -0.21 12.49 -16.99
C ILE A 99 -0.18 13.92 -16.48
N VAL A 100 0.90 14.33 -15.80
CA VAL A 100 1.05 15.72 -15.32
C VAL A 100 1.10 16.71 -16.48
N ARG A 101 1.85 16.38 -17.55
CA ARG A 101 1.85 17.21 -18.77
C ARG A 101 0.45 17.36 -19.37
N ARG A 102 -0.34 16.29 -19.42
CA ARG A 102 -1.74 16.36 -19.87
C ARG A 102 -2.62 17.22 -18.95
N ILE A 103 -2.48 17.11 -17.64
CA ILE A 103 -3.23 17.95 -16.67
C ILE A 103 -2.89 19.43 -16.85
N ASN A 104 -1.65 19.74 -17.21
CA ASN A 104 -1.18 21.10 -17.46
C ASN A 104 -1.41 21.61 -18.89
N ASP A 105 -1.90 20.76 -19.79
CA ASP A 105 -1.99 21.06 -21.23
C ASP A 105 -0.63 21.45 -21.86
N GLU A 106 0.43 20.77 -21.42
CA GLU A 106 1.80 20.96 -21.90
C GLU A 106 2.17 19.89 -22.94
N PRO A 107 2.97 20.24 -23.97
CA PRO A 107 3.45 19.27 -24.95
C PRO A 107 4.39 18.23 -24.34
N PHE A 108 4.31 16.99 -24.84
CA PHE A 108 5.08 15.86 -24.31
C PHE A 108 6.59 15.92 -24.58
N ASP A 109 6.98 16.57 -25.68
CA ASP A 109 8.36 16.54 -26.16
C ASP A 109 9.18 17.74 -25.64
N VAL A 110 8.57 18.60 -24.82
CA VAL A 110 9.25 19.76 -24.22
C VAL A 110 9.59 19.45 -22.75
N PRO A 111 10.85 19.68 -22.33
CA PRO A 111 11.23 19.55 -20.93
C PRO A 111 10.54 20.62 -20.08
N SER A 112 10.22 20.30 -18.83
CA SER A 112 9.64 21.26 -17.90
C SER A 112 10.66 22.36 -17.59
N VAL A 113 10.29 23.62 -17.79
CA VAL A 113 11.11 24.78 -17.43
C VAL A 113 10.87 25.19 -15.96
N PRO A 114 11.84 25.83 -15.28
CA PRO A 114 11.62 26.46 -13.99
C PRO A 114 10.49 27.49 -14.11
N GLY A 115 9.35 27.23 -13.45
CA GLY A 115 8.11 28.02 -13.59
C GLY A 115 6.93 27.28 -14.23
N SER A 116 7.14 26.06 -14.75
CA SER A 116 6.05 25.18 -15.20
C SER A 116 5.10 24.88 -14.05
N ARG A 117 3.82 24.62 -14.36
CA ARG A 117 2.78 24.52 -13.34
C ARG A 117 2.98 23.26 -12.50
N ALA A 118 3.15 23.42 -11.18
CA ALA A 118 3.30 22.28 -10.28
C ALA A 118 1.97 21.60 -10.02
N VAL A 119 1.96 20.26 -10.02
CA VAL A 119 0.79 19.42 -9.68
C VAL A 119 1.16 18.54 -8.48
N THR A 120 0.18 18.23 -7.63
CA THR A 120 0.36 17.29 -6.52
C THR A 120 -0.31 15.96 -6.83
N ILE A 121 0.47 14.89 -6.92
CA ILE A 121 -0.01 13.52 -7.06
C ILE A 121 -0.05 12.84 -5.69
N LYS A 122 -1.19 12.26 -5.33
CA LYS A 122 -1.41 11.59 -4.04
C LYS A 122 -1.31 10.07 -4.20
N PHE A 123 -0.12 9.51 -4.08
CA PHE A 123 0.07 8.05 -4.15
C PHE A 123 -0.50 7.34 -2.93
N MET A 124 -1.18 6.22 -3.18
CA MET A 124 -1.66 5.31 -2.16
C MET A 124 -0.56 4.27 -1.91
N ILE A 125 0.05 4.32 -0.72
CA ILE A 125 1.13 3.42 -0.34
C ILE A 125 0.65 2.56 0.83
N PRO A 126 0.71 1.22 0.74
CA PRO A 126 0.42 0.36 1.89
C PRO A 126 1.22 0.77 3.12
N ASN A 127 0.58 0.83 4.29
CA ASN A 127 1.26 1.25 5.52
C ASN A 127 2.53 0.42 5.80
N SER A 128 2.49 -0.89 5.50
CA SER A 128 3.64 -1.79 5.62
C SER A 128 4.85 -1.38 4.76
N ARG A 129 4.62 -0.66 3.66
CA ARG A 129 5.67 -0.21 2.73
C ARG A 129 6.04 1.26 2.91
N MET A 130 5.20 2.06 3.56
CA MET A 130 5.44 3.50 3.77
C MET A 130 6.79 3.76 4.47
N GLY A 131 7.14 2.95 5.48
CA GLY A 131 8.41 3.11 6.19
C GLY A 131 9.66 2.94 5.31
N SER A 132 9.58 2.13 4.25
CA SER A 132 10.69 1.96 3.29
C SER A 132 10.90 3.19 2.43
N VAL A 133 9.83 3.92 2.08
CA VAL A 133 9.87 5.16 1.31
C VAL A 133 10.35 6.33 2.17
N ILE A 134 9.91 6.40 3.44
CA ILE A 134 10.36 7.44 4.38
C ILE A 134 11.85 7.24 4.73
N GLY A 135 12.25 6.00 5.03
CA GLY A 135 13.58 5.67 5.52
C GLY A 135 13.79 6.05 7.00
N ARG A 136 14.87 5.55 7.59
CA ARG A 136 15.24 5.89 8.98
C ARG A 136 15.46 7.40 9.07
N GLN A 137 14.87 8.06 10.08
CA GLN A 137 14.94 9.52 10.28
C GLN A 137 14.51 10.36 9.05
N GLY A 138 13.75 9.78 8.13
CA GLY A 138 13.35 10.46 6.89
C GLY A 138 14.47 10.60 5.85
N THR A 139 15.58 9.86 5.95
CA THR A 139 16.72 10.00 5.03
C THR A 139 16.34 9.66 3.59
N LYS A 140 15.60 8.55 3.36
CA LYS A 140 15.23 8.15 1.98
C LYS A 140 14.27 9.15 1.35
N ILE A 141 13.24 9.59 2.06
CA ILE A 141 12.31 10.56 1.48
C ILE A 141 13.01 11.88 1.14
N LYS A 142 13.98 12.32 1.96
CA LYS A 142 14.83 13.50 1.68
C LYS A 142 15.67 13.32 0.42
N GLU A 143 16.36 12.18 0.31
CA GLU A 143 17.15 11.83 -0.88
C GLU A 143 16.29 11.85 -2.15
N ILE A 144 15.05 11.37 -2.09
CA ILE A 144 14.12 11.45 -3.22
C ILE A 144 13.77 12.90 -3.56
N GLN A 145 13.56 13.77 -2.55
CA GLN A 145 13.28 15.20 -2.81
C GLN A 145 14.48 15.88 -3.47
N ASP A 146 15.69 15.61 -2.97
CA ASP A 146 16.92 16.20 -3.47
C ASP A 146 17.22 15.75 -4.91
N ALA A 147 17.01 14.47 -5.23
CA ALA A 147 17.25 13.93 -6.56
C ALA A 147 16.18 14.34 -7.59
N SER A 148 14.91 14.47 -7.18
CA SER A 148 13.80 14.77 -8.09
C SER A 148 13.46 16.26 -8.20
N GLY A 149 13.86 17.07 -7.21
CA GLY A 149 13.37 18.44 -7.06
C GLY A 149 11.88 18.53 -6.70
N ALA A 150 11.20 17.40 -6.44
CA ALA A 150 9.82 17.37 -6.00
C ALA A 150 9.72 17.49 -4.47
N ARG A 151 8.61 18.05 -3.98
CA ARG A 151 8.29 18.07 -2.56
C ARG A 151 7.46 16.85 -2.19
N LEU A 152 7.97 16.02 -1.29
CA LEU A 152 7.30 14.80 -0.83
C LEU A 152 6.78 14.97 0.60
N ASN A 153 5.54 14.58 0.85
CA ASN A 153 4.91 14.59 2.17
C ASN A 153 4.11 13.31 2.41
N ALA A 154 4.47 12.56 3.45
CA ALA A 154 3.77 11.34 3.84
C ALA A 154 2.73 11.63 4.93
N SER A 155 1.47 11.24 4.72
CA SER A 155 0.41 11.38 5.72
C SER A 155 0.68 10.50 6.93
N GLU A 156 0.44 10.98 8.15
CA GLU A 156 0.60 10.17 9.37
C GLU A 156 -0.49 9.09 9.49
N GLY A 157 -1.73 9.47 9.16
CA GLY A 157 -2.90 8.58 9.18
C GLY A 157 -3.07 7.76 7.91
N MET A 158 -3.74 6.61 8.07
CA MET A 158 -4.25 5.80 6.96
C MET A 158 -5.52 6.41 6.38
N LEU A 159 -5.82 6.08 5.13
CA LEU A 159 -7.08 6.40 4.48
C LEU A 159 -8.25 5.68 5.19
N PRO A 160 -9.41 6.34 5.38
CA PRO A 160 -10.58 5.72 6.01
C PRO A 160 -10.98 4.42 5.30
N GLY A 161 -11.13 3.33 6.07
CA GLY A 161 -11.51 2.02 5.52
C GLY A 161 -10.43 1.32 4.69
N SER A 162 -9.18 1.82 4.69
CA SER A 162 -8.04 1.22 3.99
C SER A 162 -6.82 1.09 4.92
N THR A 163 -5.87 0.23 4.55
CA THR A 163 -4.55 0.11 5.20
C THR A 163 -3.46 0.92 4.50
N GLU A 164 -3.87 1.79 3.58
CA GLU A 164 -2.96 2.63 2.79
C GLU A 164 -2.86 4.03 3.37
N ARG A 165 -1.67 4.61 3.25
CA ARG A 165 -1.38 6.00 3.59
C ARG A 165 -1.14 6.79 2.31
N VAL A 166 -1.34 8.09 2.39
CA VAL A 166 -1.14 8.99 1.25
C VAL A 166 0.29 9.52 1.26
N LEU A 167 1.01 9.33 0.16
CA LEU A 167 2.24 10.03 -0.15
C LEU A 167 1.95 11.11 -1.19
N SER A 168 1.96 12.37 -0.76
CA SER A 168 1.78 13.52 -1.65
C SER A 168 3.12 13.89 -2.27
N VAL A 169 3.18 13.93 -3.60
CA VAL A 169 4.36 14.29 -4.38
C VAL A 169 3.98 15.51 -5.22
N ALA A 170 4.56 16.67 -4.92
CA ALA A 170 4.28 17.93 -5.59
C ALA A 170 5.48 18.40 -6.41
N GLY A 171 5.26 18.70 -7.68
CA GLY A 171 6.34 19.15 -8.58
C GLY A 171 5.87 19.35 -10.02
N VAL A 172 6.81 19.73 -10.88
CA VAL A 172 6.62 19.76 -12.34
C VAL A 172 6.64 18.35 -12.91
N ALA A 173 6.24 18.17 -14.17
CA ALA A 173 6.11 16.84 -14.77
C ALA A 173 7.38 15.98 -14.68
N ASP A 174 8.55 16.58 -14.95
CA ASP A 174 9.83 15.87 -14.86
C ASP A 174 10.21 15.50 -13.43
N ALA A 175 9.93 16.39 -12.47
CA ALA A 175 10.14 16.11 -11.05
C ALA A 175 9.25 14.95 -10.57
N ILE A 176 7.98 14.90 -11.00
CA ILE A 176 7.06 13.80 -10.69
C ILE A 176 7.54 12.49 -11.34
N HIS A 177 8.01 12.52 -12.59
CA HIS A 177 8.60 11.34 -13.24
C HIS A 177 9.74 10.79 -12.38
N ILE A 178 10.75 11.61 -12.10
CA ILE A 178 11.95 11.20 -11.36
C ILE A 178 11.58 10.69 -9.96
N ALA A 179 10.74 11.43 -9.23
CA ALA A 179 10.28 11.02 -7.90
C ALA A 179 9.56 9.66 -7.94
N THR A 180 8.70 9.45 -8.94
CA THR A 180 7.96 8.19 -9.10
C THR A 180 8.91 7.01 -9.36
N TYR A 181 9.96 7.21 -10.16
CA TYR A 181 10.97 6.19 -10.40
C TYR A 181 11.64 5.75 -9.09
N TYR A 182 12.13 6.70 -8.28
CA TYR A 182 12.77 6.37 -7.00
C TYR A 182 11.80 5.72 -6.00
N ILE A 183 10.57 6.23 -5.89
CA ILE A 183 9.53 5.62 -5.05
C ILE A 183 9.28 4.19 -5.50
N GLY A 184 9.09 3.97 -6.80
CA GLY A 184 8.82 2.64 -7.35
C GLY A 184 9.97 1.67 -7.13
N ASN A 185 11.22 2.10 -7.31
CA ASN A 185 12.38 1.27 -7.01
C ASN A 185 12.40 0.81 -5.54
N ILE A 186 12.16 1.73 -4.60
CA ILE A 186 12.08 1.40 -3.17
C ILE A 186 10.95 0.41 -2.87
N LEU A 187 9.79 0.56 -3.52
CA LEU A 187 8.64 -0.33 -3.32
C LEU A 187 8.89 -1.74 -3.88
N ILE A 188 9.62 -1.86 -4.98
CA ILE A 188 10.07 -3.14 -5.53
C ILE A 188 11.06 -3.81 -4.58
N GLU A 189 12.12 -3.09 -4.16
CA GLU A 189 13.11 -3.60 -3.20
C GLU A 189 12.47 -4.05 -1.88
N ALA A 190 11.48 -3.29 -1.39
CA ALA A 190 10.74 -3.65 -0.18
C ALA A 190 9.88 -4.91 -0.37
N ASN A 191 9.40 -5.17 -1.58
CA ASN A 191 8.68 -6.39 -1.92
C ASN A 191 9.62 -7.60 -1.95
N GLU A 192 10.84 -7.44 -2.47
CA GLU A 192 11.86 -8.50 -2.52
C GLU A 192 12.50 -8.81 -1.17
N ARG A 193 12.49 -7.87 -0.22
CA ARG A 193 12.91 -8.13 1.18
C ARG A 193 11.84 -8.85 2.01
N ALA A 194 10.59 -8.87 1.54
CA ALA A 194 9.46 -9.46 2.26
C ALA A 194 9.14 -10.95 2.02
N PRO A 195 9.92 -11.81 1.32
CA PRO A 195 9.61 -13.24 1.26
C PRO A 195 10.11 -14.05 2.48
N HIS A 196 10.77 -13.44 3.48
CA HIS A 196 11.39 -14.20 4.59
C HIS A 196 11.15 -13.66 6.01
N SER A 197 10.12 -12.84 6.29
CA SER A 197 9.72 -12.59 7.70
C SER A 197 8.82 -13.69 8.28
N SER A 198 8.85 -14.88 7.68
CA SER A 198 8.44 -16.14 8.30
C SER A 198 9.63 -16.80 9.02
N THR A 199 10.35 -16.06 9.87
CA THR A 199 11.08 -16.72 10.95
C THR A 199 10.04 -17.08 11.98
N HIS A 200 9.48 -18.27 11.80
CA HIS A 200 8.82 -19.07 12.80
C HIS A 200 9.67 -19.01 14.09
N SER A 201 9.36 -18.08 15.01
CA SER A 201 9.86 -18.18 16.37
C SER A 201 9.07 -19.32 17.01
N SER A 202 9.50 -20.53 16.73
CA SER A 202 8.98 -21.73 17.37
C SER A 202 9.28 -21.60 18.85
N TYR A 203 8.23 -21.44 19.65
CA TYR A 203 8.27 -21.56 21.09
C TYR A 203 8.94 -22.90 21.47
N ARG A 204 10.07 -22.83 22.17
CA ARG A 204 10.77 -23.99 22.71
C ARG A 204 10.59 -24.01 24.23
N PRO A 205 9.69 -24.84 24.78
CA PRO A 205 9.55 -24.94 26.22
C PRO A 205 10.64 -25.86 26.79
N SER A 206 11.34 -25.31 27.79
CA SER A 206 12.03 -25.97 28.90
C SER A 206 13.23 -26.89 28.63
N SER A 207 14.35 -26.56 29.28
CA SER A 207 14.86 -27.44 30.35
C SER A 207 15.77 -26.67 31.29
N SER A 208 15.33 -26.60 32.55
CA SER A 208 16.11 -26.39 33.77
C SER A 208 17.58 -26.81 33.68
N ALA A 209 18.49 -25.91 34.03
CA ALA A 209 19.74 -26.29 34.67
C ALA A 209 20.11 -25.23 35.71
N SER A 210 19.88 -25.59 36.96
CA SER A 210 20.47 -25.02 38.15
C SER A 210 22.00 -25.06 38.08
N SER A 211 22.66 -23.95 38.37
CA SER A 211 23.98 -23.98 38.99
C SER A 211 24.17 -22.75 39.86
N SER A 212 23.95 -22.97 41.15
CA SER A 212 24.43 -22.17 42.26
C SER A 212 25.96 -22.16 42.32
N SER A 213 26.56 -21.00 42.51
CA SER A 213 27.78 -20.85 43.34
C SER A 213 28.08 -19.37 43.65
N SER A 214 27.79 -19.02 44.91
CA SER A 214 28.64 -18.31 45.87
C SER A 214 29.52 -17.11 45.47
N SER A 215 29.31 -16.06 46.29
CA SER A 215 30.30 -15.22 46.98
C SER A 215 30.78 -13.90 46.35
N ARG A 216 30.27 -12.77 46.89
CA ARG A 216 31.00 -11.77 47.70
C ARG A 216 30.16 -10.50 47.93
N PRO A 217 30.08 -9.97 49.18
CA PRO A 217 29.65 -8.60 49.41
C PRO A 217 30.87 -7.69 49.60
N ARG A 218 30.86 -6.51 48.98
CA ARG A 218 31.71 -5.38 49.40
C ARG A 218 30.97 -4.05 49.29
N PRO A 219 31.29 -3.08 50.16
CA PRO A 219 30.38 -2.01 50.55
C PRO A 219 30.64 -0.69 49.81
N SER A 220 29.59 0.16 49.83
CA SER A 220 29.54 1.62 49.83
C SER A 220 30.75 2.41 49.31
N SER A 221 30.53 3.24 48.29
CA SER A 221 31.05 4.62 48.30
C SER A 221 30.27 5.51 47.32
N TYR A 222 30.00 6.72 47.81
CA TYR A 222 29.42 7.88 47.15
C TYR A 222 29.82 8.10 45.68
N SER A 223 28.85 8.40 44.82
CA SER A 223 28.88 9.58 43.92
C SER A 223 27.63 9.61 43.04
N THR A 224 26.76 10.57 43.30
CA THR A 224 25.88 11.14 42.27
C THR A 224 26.74 11.99 41.34
N PRO A 225 26.53 11.85 40.02
CA PRO A 225 26.06 13.03 39.29
C PRO A 225 24.76 12.76 38.53
N TYR A 226 23.92 13.78 38.55
CA TYR A 226 22.68 13.92 37.80
C TYR A 226 22.77 13.38 36.37
N THR A 227 21.91 12.42 36.04
CA THR A 227 21.54 12.07 34.66
C THR A 227 20.14 12.62 34.38
N PRO A 228 19.94 13.44 33.34
CA PRO A 228 18.60 13.90 32.96
C PRO A 228 17.78 12.70 32.51
N HIS A 229 16.72 12.41 33.25
CA HIS A 229 15.67 11.49 32.84
C HIS A 229 14.97 12.03 31.59
N SER A 230 14.98 11.25 30.51
CA SER A 230 13.85 11.21 29.57
C SER A 230 13.48 9.75 29.30
N HIS A 231 13.22 9.02 30.38
CA HIS A 231 12.42 7.81 30.31
C HIS A 231 10.96 8.25 30.20
N GLY A 232 10.46 8.37 28.96
CA GLY A 232 9.03 8.26 28.74
C GLY A 232 8.56 6.92 29.32
N PRO A 233 7.35 6.83 29.91
CA PRO A 233 6.89 5.60 30.52
C PRO A 233 6.91 4.47 29.48
N PRO A 234 7.25 3.23 29.85
CA PRO A 234 7.09 2.10 28.96
C PRO A 234 5.63 2.08 28.52
N ALA A 235 5.41 2.08 27.21
CA ALA A 235 4.08 2.14 26.62
C ALA A 235 3.24 0.97 27.17
N GLN A 236 2.44 1.25 28.20
CA GLN A 236 1.72 0.24 28.97
C GLN A 236 0.64 -0.36 28.06
N LEU A 237 0.74 -1.66 27.85
CA LEU A 237 -0.34 -2.43 27.25
C LEU A 237 -1.57 -2.28 28.16
N GLN A 238 -2.65 -1.77 27.60
CA GLN A 238 -3.94 -1.66 28.27
C GLN A 238 -4.80 -2.88 27.92
N GLU A 239 -5.82 -3.12 28.75
CA GLU A 239 -6.84 -4.14 28.53
C GLU A 239 -8.21 -3.47 28.49
N GLN A 240 -8.97 -3.74 27.43
CA GLN A 240 -10.34 -3.27 27.24
C GLN A 240 -11.29 -4.46 27.16
N LYS A 241 -12.38 -4.38 27.92
CA LYS A 241 -13.45 -5.39 27.97
C LYS A 241 -14.68 -4.88 27.23
N ILE A 242 -15.25 -5.71 26.36
CA ILE A 242 -16.45 -5.41 25.57
C ILE A 242 -17.39 -6.61 25.65
N TYR A 243 -18.68 -6.36 25.89
CA TYR A 243 -19.72 -7.39 25.86
C TYR A 243 -20.45 -7.35 24.52
N ILE A 244 -20.64 -8.53 23.92
CA ILE A 244 -21.27 -8.68 22.61
C ILE A 244 -22.36 -9.73 22.70
N PRO A 245 -23.60 -9.46 22.25
CA PRO A 245 -24.66 -10.47 22.23
C PRO A 245 -24.24 -11.76 21.51
N ASN A 246 -24.65 -12.91 22.04
CA ASN A 246 -24.27 -14.21 21.46
C ASN A 246 -24.69 -14.35 19.98
N ASP A 247 -25.82 -13.76 19.58
CA ASP A 247 -26.31 -13.79 18.20
C ASP A 247 -25.41 -13.01 17.23
N LEU A 248 -24.65 -12.02 17.74
CA LEU A 248 -23.79 -11.17 16.93
C LEU A 248 -22.31 -11.58 16.99
N VAL A 249 -21.89 -12.36 17.98
CA VAL A 249 -20.47 -12.72 18.10
C VAL A 249 -19.98 -13.59 16.94
N GLY A 250 -20.87 -14.34 16.30
CA GLY A 250 -20.57 -15.13 15.11
C GLY A 250 -20.05 -14.28 13.94
N CYS A 251 -20.56 -13.05 13.75
CA CYS A 251 -20.10 -12.17 12.67
C CYS A 251 -18.72 -11.55 12.97
N ILE A 252 -18.36 -11.44 14.25
CA ILE A 252 -17.05 -10.98 14.71
C ILE A 252 -15.98 -12.07 14.55
N ILE A 253 -16.34 -13.33 14.85
CA ILE A 253 -15.44 -14.48 14.68
C ILE A 253 -15.25 -14.82 13.20
N GLY A 254 -16.34 -14.87 12.44
CA GLY A 254 -16.37 -15.32 11.05
C GLY A 254 -16.19 -16.84 10.90
N LYS A 255 -16.51 -17.37 9.71
CA LYS A 255 -16.36 -18.80 9.41
C LYS A 255 -14.88 -19.20 9.57
N GLY A 256 -14.61 -20.19 10.41
CA GLY A 256 -13.25 -20.66 10.71
C GLY A 256 -12.36 -19.66 11.47
N GLY A 257 -12.94 -18.64 12.12
CA GLY A 257 -12.16 -17.61 12.83
C GLY A 257 -11.46 -16.60 11.92
N SER A 258 -11.77 -16.60 10.61
CA SER A 258 -11.15 -15.71 9.61
C SER A 258 -11.26 -14.23 9.98
N LYS A 259 -12.43 -13.78 10.45
CA LYS A 259 -12.70 -12.37 10.71
C LYS A 259 -12.04 -11.89 12.00
N ILE A 260 -12.04 -12.71 13.05
CA ILE A 260 -11.33 -12.38 14.29
C ILE A 260 -9.81 -12.43 14.11
N ASN A 261 -9.30 -13.34 13.29
CA ASN A 261 -7.87 -13.38 12.97
C ASN A 261 -7.45 -12.15 12.17
N GLU A 262 -8.28 -11.68 11.25
CA GLU A 262 -8.07 -10.41 10.55
C GLU A 262 -8.13 -9.22 11.52
N LEU A 263 -9.10 -9.18 12.45
CA LEU A 263 -9.20 -8.14 13.47
C LEU A 263 -7.94 -8.07 14.34
N ARG A 264 -7.42 -9.22 14.79
CA ARG A 264 -6.15 -9.35 15.53
C ARG A 264 -4.95 -8.87 14.70
N HIS A 265 -4.92 -9.23 13.41
CA HIS A 265 -3.82 -8.86 12.53
C HIS A 265 -3.80 -7.35 12.24
N LEU A 266 -4.96 -6.76 11.97
CA LEU A 266 -5.09 -5.34 11.64
C LEU A 266 -4.87 -4.43 12.84
N SER A 267 -5.40 -4.80 14.02
CA SER A 267 -5.25 -3.98 15.21
C SER A 267 -3.95 -4.23 15.96
N VAL A 268 -3.24 -5.33 15.67
CA VAL A 268 -2.06 -5.77 16.43
C VAL A 268 -2.38 -5.88 17.93
N CYS A 269 -3.62 -6.27 18.25
CA CYS A 269 -4.07 -6.53 19.62
C CYS A 269 -4.18 -8.03 19.86
N ASN A 270 -3.95 -8.42 21.11
CA ASN A 270 -4.32 -9.74 21.58
C ASN A 270 -5.82 -9.71 21.93
N ILE A 271 -6.64 -10.37 21.10
CA ILE A 271 -8.11 -10.39 21.26
C ILE A 271 -8.55 -11.79 21.70
N LYS A 272 -9.05 -11.92 22.93
CA LYS A 272 -9.61 -13.15 23.48
C LYS A 272 -11.13 -13.05 23.54
N ILE A 273 -11.80 -14.11 23.08
CA ILE A 273 -13.25 -14.24 23.15
C ILE A 273 -13.53 -15.36 24.13
N MET A 274 -14.20 -15.05 25.23
CA MET A 274 -14.53 -16.01 26.29
C MET A 274 -15.69 -16.91 25.86
N GLU A 275 -15.77 -18.15 26.35
CA GLU A 275 -16.91 -19.03 26.07
C GLU A 275 -18.16 -18.62 26.86
N PRO A 276 -19.38 -18.86 26.32
CA PRO A 276 -20.62 -18.64 27.07
C PRO A 276 -20.59 -19.52 28.32
N GLY A 277 -20.71 -18.91 29.49
CA GLY A 277 -20.77 -19.64 30.77
C GLY A 277 -19.42 -19.89 31.46
N ALA A 278 -18.29 -19.41 30.93
CA ALA A 278 -16.97 -19.61 31.56
C ALA A 278 -16.73 -18.72 32.81
N GLN A 279 -17.75 -18.04 33.36
CA GLN A 279 -17.58 -17.21 34.56
C GLN A 279 -18.85 -17.16 35.42
N ASN A 280 -19.13 -18.25 36.14
CA ASN A 280 -20.11 -18.33 37.23
C ASN A 280 -19.72 -17.49 38.48
N ASN A 281 -19.09 -16.32 38.35
CA ASN A 281 -18.81 -15.48 39.53
C ASN A 281 -18.60 -13.98 39.27
N ALA A 282 -19.02 -13.43 38.13
CA ALA A 282 -18.96 -11.98 37.91
C ALA A 282 -20.07 -11.48 36.96
N GLY A 283 -21.32 -11.60 37.41
CA GLY A 283 -22.44 -10.70 37.04
C GLY A 283 -22.58 -10.23 35.59
N GLY A 284 -22.25 -11.06 34.61
CA GLY A 284 -22.46 -10.75 33.20
C GLY A 284 -23.88 -11.15 32.77
N PRO A 285 -24.55 -10.38 31.90
CA PRO A 285 -25.86 -10.78 31.36
C PRO A 285 -25.75 -12.09 30.58
N GLU A 286 -26.68 -13.02 30.82
CA GLU A 286 -26.64 -14.42 30.31
C GLU A 286 -26.59 -14.54 28.78
N ASN A 287 -26.93 -13.47 28.05
CA ASN A 287 -26.97 -13.47 26.60
C ASN A 287 -25.81 -12.72 25.91
N GLU A 288 -24.72 -12.42 26.63
CA GLU A 288 -23.57 -11.70 26.07
C GLU A 288 -22.25 -12.45 26.28
N ARG A 289 -21.34 -12.30 25.32
CA ARG A 289 -20.01 -12.87 25.30
C ARG A 289 -18.97 -11.79 25.54
N LEU A 290 -18.08 -12.03 26.50
CA LEU A 290 -16.98 -11.12 26.82
C LEU A 290 -15.85 -11.24 25.80
N VAL A 291 -15.49 -10.11 25.21
CA VAL A 291 -14.31 -9.92 24.37
C VAL A 291 -13.31 -9.05 25.13
N VAL A 292 -12.10 -9.59 25.31
CA VAL A 292 -10.97 -8.92 25.97
C VAL A 292 -9.94 -8.55 24.91
N ILE A 293 -9.65 -7.25 24.80
CA ILE A 293 -8.69 -6.69 23.84
C ILE A 293 -7.51 -6.13 24.64
N THR A 294 -6.33 -6.71 24.47
CA THR A 294 -5.10 -6.24 25.12
C THR A 294 -4.12 -5.70 24.08
N GLY A 295 -3.60 -4.50 24.27
CA GLY A 295 -2.70 -3.85 23.30
C GLY A 295 -2.29 -2.45 23.70
N GLN A 296 -1.62 -1.74 22.79
CA GLN A 296 -1.39 -0.30 22.98
C GLN A 296 -2.71 0.47 22.92
N PRO A 297 -2.86 1.61 23.62
CA PRO A 297 -4.12 2.37 23.65
C PRO A 297 -4.66 2.72 22.25
N ALA A 298 -3.77 3.16 21.34
CA ALA A 298 -4.14 3.47 19.95
C ALA A 298 -4.62 2.22 19.18
N ASN A 299 -3.97 1.08 19.39
CA ASN A 299 -4.31 -0.19 18.77
C ASN A 299 -5.65 -0.72 19.29
N ILE A 300 -5.91 -0.58 20.59
CA ILE A 300 -7.19 -0.95 21.21
C ILE A 300 -8.31 -0.12 20.61
N GLN A 301 -8.15 1.20 20.48
CA GLN A 301 -9.16 2.05 19.86
C GLN A 301 -9.48 1.64 18.42
N MET A 302 -8.44 1.27 17.65
CA MET A 302 -8.62 0.74 16.30
C MET A 302 -9.38 -0.59 16.32
N ALA A 303 -9.03 -1.53 17.20
CA ALA A 303 -9.72 -2.81 17.36
C ALA A 303 -11.19 -2.63 17.72
N VAL A 304 -11.47 -1.74 18.67
CA VAL A 304 -12.80 -1.39 19.16
C VAL A 304 -13.65 -0.81 18.03
N SER A 305 -13.10 0.14 17.26
CA SER A 305 -13.80 0.75 16.13
C SER A 305 -14.16 -0.26 15.05
N MET A 306 -13.21 -1.12 14.66
CA MET A 306 -13.46 -2.19 13.69
C MET A 306 -14.52 -3.19 14.18
N LEU A 307 -14.51 -3.49 15.48
CA LEU A 307 -15.48 -4.40 16.10
C LEU A 307 -16.89 -3.81 16.07
N TYR A 308 -17.07 -2.56 16.51
CA TYR A 308 -18.38 -1.88 16.47
C TYR A 308 -18.92 -1.73 15.05
N HIS A 309 -18.06 -1.35 14.11
CA HIS A 309 -18.47 -1.21 12.71
C HIS A 309 -18.99 -2.54 12.13
N ARG A 310 -18.38 -3.67 12.53
CA ARG A 310 -18.82 -5.01 12.13
C ARG A 310 -20.17 -5.39 12.74
N LEU A 311 -20.36 -5.08 14.02
CA LEU A 311 -21.62 -5.31 14.72
C LEU A 311 -22.77 -4.53 14.07
N GLU A 312 -22.51 -3.28 13.70
CA GLU A 312 -23.52 -2.40 13.08
C GLU A 312 -23.92 -2.88 11.69
N GLN A 313 -22.97 -3.32 10.86
CA GLN A 313 -23.26 -3.91 9.55
C GLN A 313 -24.15 -5.16 9.67
N GLU A 314 -23.87 -6.04 10.63
CA GLU A 314 -24.69 -7.25 10.82
C GLU A 314 -26.07 -6.91 11.37
N LYS A 315 -26.18 -5.93 12.27
CA LYS A 315 -27.46 -5.44 12.78
C LYS A 315 -28.33 -4.86 11.65
N GLN A 316 -27.74 -4.07 10.74
CA GLN A 316 -28.45 -3.52 9.59
C GLN A 316 -28.94 -4.61 8.63
N LYS A 317 -28.14 -5.67 8.46
CA LYS A 317 -28.50 -6.83 7.63
C LYS A 317 -29.65 -7.64 8.23
N GLN A 318 -29.68 -7.84 9.55
CA GLN A 318 -30.80 -8.53 10.23
C GLN A 318 -32.12 -7.75 10.13
N LEU A 319 -32.06 -6.41 10.20
CA LEU A 319 -33.23 -5.54 9.98
C LEU A 319 -33.78 -5.64 8.55
N SER A 320 -32.91 -5.81 7.54
CA SER A 320 -33.34 -5.96 6.14
C SER A 320 -34.00 -7.32 5.84
N GLN A 321 -33.66 -8.39 6.59
CA GLN A 321 -34.23 -9.73 6.38
C GLN A 321 -35.55 -9.96 7.13
N THR A 322 -35.80 -9.23 8.21
CA THR A 322 -37.07 -9.33 8.97
C THR A 322 -38.23 -8.57 8.32
N GLY A 323 -37.99 -7.73 7.31
CA GLY A 323 -39.02 -6.96 6.59
C GLY A 323 -39.74 -7.69 5.45
N THR A 324 -39.34 -8.90 5.07
CA THR A 324 -39.91 -9.60 3.88
C THR A 324 -40.79 -10.83 4.19
N SER A 325 -40.91 -11.23 5.46
CA SER A 325 -41.66 -12.46 5.82
C SER A 325 -43.11 -12.26 6.29
N SER A 326 -43.67 -11.03 6.25
CA SER A 326 -45.02 -10.76 6.77
C SER A 326 -46.13 -10.54 5.71
N ALA A 327 -45.87 -10.76 4.42
CA ALA A 327 -46.84 -10.44 3.35
C ALA A 327 -47.41 -11.65 2.58
N SER A 328 -47.36 -12.87 3.14
CA SER A 328 -47.83 -14.07 2.43
C SER A 328 -48.65 -15.02 3.31
N HIS A 329 -49.72 -14.53 3.93
CA HIS A 329 -50.85 -15.36 4.41
C HIS A 329 -52.11 -14.50 4.64
N VAL A 330 -52.80 -14.12 3.56
CA VAL A 330 -54.26 -13.92 3.58
C VAL A 330 -54.79 -14.42 2.24
N ARG A 331 -55.33 -15.65 2.25
CA ARG A 331 -56.33 -16.10 1.30
C ARG A 331 -57.28 -17.04 2.03
#